data_AF-A0A539D543-F1
#
_entry.id   AF-A0A539D543-F1
#
_cell.length_a   1.000
_cell.length_b   1.000
_cell.length_c   1.000
_cell.angle_alpha   90.00
_cell.angle_beta   90.00
_cell.angle_gamma   90.00
#
_symmetry.space_group_name_H-M   'P 1'
#
loop_
_entity.id
_entity.type
_entity.pdbx_description
1 polymer ?
#
loop_
_entity_poly.entity_id
_entity_poly.type
_entity_poly.pdbx_seq_one_letter_code
_entity_poly.pdbx_strand_id
1 'polypeptide(L)'
;MSCSSLSLDDLSGGRAVLGIGSGDSAMRTLGLDPADAAGTHGARRGHLREMVQVLDTIFRGEALTVGARTLRLNRPARRIPIYLAATGPRMLELAGEIADGVIIQVGIYPPCLERALEHVRTGAEKAGRDPAE
;
A
#
# COMPACT_ATOMS: atom_id res chain seq x y z
N MET A 1 3.29 -2.07 12.61
CA MET A 1 2.27 -2.37 11.58
C MET A 1 2.14 -3.89 11.38
N SER A 2 3.20 -4.63 11.09
CA SER A 2 3.12 -6.09 10.83
C SER A 2 2.52 -6.91 11.99
N CYS A 3 3.07 -6.85 13.21
CA CYS A 3 2.57 -7.63 14.35
C CYS A 3 1.14 -7.26 14.78
N SER A 4 0.79 -5.97 14.71
CA SER A 4 -0.55 -5.47 15.02
C SER A 4 -1.57 -5.97 14.00
N SER A 5 -1.24 -5.95 12.71
CA SER A 5 -2.13 -6.46 11.65
C SER A 5 -2.35 -7.96 11.77
N LEU A 6 -1.31 -8.75 12.06
CA LEU A 6 -1.45 -10.19 12.30
C LEU A 6 -2.28 -10.50 13.54
N SER A 7 -2.14 -9.71 14.60
CA SER A 7 -2.96 -9.88 15.81
C SER A 7 -4.43 -9.52 15.54
N LEU A 8 -4.70 -8.48 14.77
CA LEU A 8 -6.05 -8.13 14.33
C LEU A 8 -6.63 -9.20 13.40
N ASP A 9 -5.81 -9.80 12.53
CA ASP A 9 -6.25 -10.91 11.69
C ASP A 9 -6.65 -12.12 12.52
N ASP A 10 -5.87 -12.49 13.53
CA ASP A 10 -6.21 -13.55 14.48
C ASP A 10 -7.52 -13.25 15.22
N LEU A 11 -7.68 -12.03 15.74
CA LEU A 11 -8.88 -11.61 16.48
C LEU A 11 -10.13 -11.53 15.59
N SER A 12 -9.96 -11.12 14.34
CA SER A 12 -11.05 -10.99 13.39
C SER A 12 -11.46 -12.32 12.75
N GLY A 13 -10.66 -13.37 12.92
CA GLY A 13 -10.86 -14.67 12.29
C GLY A 13 -10.51 -14.66 10.80
N GLY A 14 -9.46 -13.95 10.38
CA GLY A 14 -9.03 -13.90 8.98
C GLY A 14 -9.73 -12.82 8.14
N ARG A 15 -10.35 -11.82 8.77
CA ARG A 15 -11.14 -10.77 8.08
C ARG A 15 -10.43 -9.42 8.06
N ALA A 16 -9.20 -9.34 8.55
CA ALA A 16 -8.47 -8.08 8.57
C ALA A 16 -7.96 -7.72 7.17
N VAL A 17 -8.06 -6.44 6.82
CA VAL A 17 -7.42 -5.86 5.64
C VAL A 17 -6.54 -4.70 6.08
N LEU A 18 -5.38 -4.54 5.45
CA LEU A 18 -4.42 -3.50 5.79
C LEU A 18 -4.48 -2.35 4.80
N GLY A 19 -5.08 -1.22 5.20
CA GLY A 19 -5.06 0.02 4.43
C GLY A 19 -3.81 0.87 4.72
N ILE A 20 -3.13 1.35 3.69
CA ILE A 20 -1.93 2.19 3.78
C ILE A 20 -2.12 3.45 2.94
N GLY A 21 -1.79 4.62 3.50
CA GLY A 21 -1.79 5.90 2.78
C GLY A 21 -0.43 6.60 2.84
N SER A 22 -0.26 7.65 2.03
CA SER A 22 0.96 8.47 1.98
C SER A 22 1.23 9.28 3.25
N GLY A 23 0.23 9.44 4.14
CA GLY A 23 0.37 10.17 5.40
C GLY A 23 0.28 11.70 5.26
N ASP A 24 -0.16 12.23 4.11
CA ASP A 24 -0.17 13.67 3.85
C ASP A 24 -0.99 14.48 4.89
N SER A 25 -2.10 13.92 5.37
CA SER A 25 -2.90 14.54 6.44
C SER A 25 -2.18 14.61 7.78
N ALA A 26 -1.35 13.60 8.10
CA ALA A 26 -0.55 13.60 9.34
C ALA A 26 0.53 14.69 9.28
N MET A 27 1.15 14.88 8.12
CA MET A 27 2.13 15.95 7.89
C MET A 27 1.51 17.33 8.09
N ARG A 28 0.31 17.56 7.52
CA ARG A 28 -0.44 18.82 7.70
C ARG A 28 -0.76 19.11 9.16
N THR A 29 -1.08 18.08 9.95
CA THR A 29 -1.33 18.22 11.39
C THR A 29 -0.08 18.66 12.15
N LEU A 30 1.10 18.28 11.65
CA LEU A 30 2.39 18.70 12.19
C LEU A 30 2.86 20.08 11.67
N GLY A 31 2.02 20.79 10.91
CA GLY A 31 2.38 22.07 10.29
C GLY A 31 3.38 21.94 9.14
N LEU A 32 3.58 20.72 8.62
CA LEU A 32 4.47 20.44 7.50
C LEU A 32 3.65 20.39 6.21
N ASP A 33 4.09 21.10 5.18
CA ASP A 33 3.51 20.92 3.85
C ASP A 33 3.97 19.56 3.29
N PRO A 34 3.05 18.65 2.90
CA PRO A 34 3.41 17.44 2.19
C PRO A 34 4.26 17.66 0.93
N ALA A 35 4.17 18.83 0.29
CA ALA A 35 4.98 19.22 -0.85
C ALA A 35 6.43 19.60 -0.46
N ASP A 36 6.63 20.22 0.71
CA ASP A 36 7.92 20.76 1.16
C ASP A 36 8.67 19.81 2.12
N ALA A 37 7.96 18.91 2.79
CA ALA A 37 8.55 17.98 3.73
C ALA A 37 9.36 16.90 3.01
N ALA A 38 10.68 17.13 2.98
CA ALA A 38 11.79 16.24 2.66
C ALA A 38 11.40 14.90 2.00
N GLY A 39 11.37 14.91 0.68
CA GLY A 39 11.15 13.73 -0.16
C GLY A 39 10.20 14.07 -1.29
N THR A 40 10.73 14.19 -2.52
CA THR A 40 9.90 14.38 -3.72
C THR A 40 8.76 13.35 -3.73
N HIS A 41 7.65 13.65 -4.40
CA HIS A 41 6.57 12.68 -4.62
C HIS A 41 7.10 11.32 -5.15
N GLY A 42 8.30 11.26 -5.75
CA GLY A 42 9.02 10.02 -6.07
C GLY A 42 9.52 9.24 -4.86
N ALA A 43 10.19 9.89 -3.90
CA ALA A 43 10.71 9.24 -2.69
C ALA A 43 9.59 8.59 -1.85
N ARG A 44 8.44 9.26 -1.70
CA ARG A 44 7.28 8.71 -0.99
C ARG A 44 6.71 7.46 -1.68
N ARG A 45 6.62 7.49 -3.01
CA ARG A 45 6.21 6.33 -3.81
C ARG A 45 7.19 5.17 -3.67
N GLY A 46 8.49 5.45 -3.67
CA GLY A 46 9.53 4.45 -3.42
C GLY A 46 9.40 3.80 -2.04
N HIS A 47 9.20 4.61 -1.01
CA HIS A 47 9.02 4.12 0.36
C HIS A 47 7.74 3.29 0.52
N LEU A 48 6.63 3.71 -0.10
CA LEU A 48 5.40 2.91 -0.11
C LEU A 48 5.60 1.56 -0.82
N ARG A 49 6.32 1.53 -1.94
CA ARG A 49 6.67 0.29 -2.63
C ARG A 49 7.47 -0.65 -1.73
N GLU A 50 8.54 -0.14 -1.15
CA GLU A 50 9.40 -0.92 -0.25
C GLU A 50 8.60 -1.45 0.95
N MET A 51 7.76 -0.61 1.56
CA MET A 51 6.92 -1.02 2.69
C MET A 51 5.94 -2.12 2.32
N VAL A 52 5.25 -2.02 1.18
CA VAL A 52 4.32 -3.06 0.71
C VAL A 52 5.05 -4.37 0.46
N GLN A 53 6.22 -4.33 -0.20
CA GLN A 53 7.05 -5.52 -0.44
C GLN A 53 7.48 -6.18 0.87
N VAL A 54 7.98 -5.38 1.82
CA VAL A 54 8.39 -5.87 3.15
C VAL A 54 7.22 -6.51 3.89
N LEU A 55 6.04 -5.89 3.86
CA LEU A 55 4.84 -6.42 4.52
C LEU A 55 4.37 -7.73 3.87
N ASP A 56 4.34 -7.82 2.55
CA ASP A 56 3.96 -9.05 1.83
C ASP A 56 4.92 -10.20 2.15
N THR A 57 6.24 -9.98 2.07
CA THR A 57 7.28 -10.96 2.46
C THR A 57 7.06 -11.43 3.91
N ILE A 58 6.86 -10.50 4.83
CA ILE A 58 6.66 -10.82 6.25
C ILE A 58 5.36 -11.61 6.47
N PHE A 59 4.27 -11.25 5.82
CA PHE A 59 2.98 -11.94 5.93
C PHE A 59 3.04 -13.35 5.34
N ARG A 60 3.80 -13.56 4.26
CA ARG A 60 4.11 -14.90 3.72
C ARG A 60 4.99 -15.76 4.64
N GLY A 61 5.46 -15.22 5.76
CA GLY A 61 6.34 -15.91 6.71
C GLY A 61 7.78 -16.05 6.20
N GLU A 62 8.12 -15.34 5.13
CA GLU A 62 9.46 -15.31 4.56
C GLU A 62 10.41 -14.48 5.43
N ALA A 63 11.70 -14.77 5.31
CA ALA A 63 12.72 -14.05 6.05
C ALA A 63 13.14 -12.79 5.26
N LEU A 64 13.14 -11.65 5.92
CA LEU A 64 13.61 -10.39 5.37
C LEU A 64 15.02 -10.09 5.87
N THR A 65 15.95 -9.81 4.96
CA THR A 65 17.31 -9.38 5.33
C THR A 65 17.43 -7.86 5.20
N VAL A 66 17.79 -7.20 6.29
CA VAL A 66 18.04 -5.75 6.35
C VAL A 66 19.46 -5.53 6.87
N GLY A 67 20.36 -5.11 5.98
CA GLY A 67 21.80 -5.04 6.27
C GLY A 67 22.36 -6.42 6.63
N ALA A 68 22.98 -6.55 7.80
CA ALA A 68 23.55 -7.81 8.30
C ALA A 68 22.57 -8.65 9.15
N ARG A 69 21.29 -8.27 9.22
CA ARG A 69 20.30 -8.94 10.09
C ARG A 69 19.20 -9.56 9.26
N THR A 70 18.87 -10.80 9.57
CA THR A 70 17.71 -11.51 9.02
C THR A 70 16.59 -11.55 10.05
N LEU A 71 15.42 -11.06 9.67
CA LEU A 71 14.21 -11.05 10.47
C LEU A 71 13.22 -12.06 9.89
N ARG A 72 12.67 -12.93 10.74
CA ARG A 72 11.49 -13.74 10.42
C ARG A 72 10.52 -13.66 11.57
N LEU A 73 9.24 -13.42 11.29
CA LEU A 73 8.23 -13.46 12.35
C LEU A 73 8.04 -14.90 12.81
N ASN A 74 7.98 -15.09 14.12
CA ASN A 74 7.60 -16.38 14.72
C ASN A 74 6.07 -16.53 14.74
N ARG A 75 5.46 -16.47 13.55
CA ARG A 75 4.02 -16.60 13.31
C ARG A 75 3.79 -17.40 12.03
N PRO A 76 2.68 -18.14 11.91
CA PRO A 76 2.34 -18.82 10.67
C PRO A 76 2.13 -17.80 9.54
N ALA A 77 2.48 -18.21 8.33
CA ALA A 77 2.22 -17.45 7.12
C ALA A 77 0.71 -17.19 6.98
N ARG A 78 0.35 -15.96 6.60
CA ARG A 78 -1.03 -15.54 6.35
C ARG A 78 -1.07 -14.57 5.19
N ARG A 79 -2.18 -14.58 4.43
CA ARG A 79 -2.44 -13.56 3.43
C ARG A 79 -3.36 -12.51 4.03
N ILE A 80 -2.79 -11.36 4.40
CA ILE A 80 -3.56 -10.16 4.78
C ILE A 80 -3.57 -9.25 3.55
N PRO A 81 -4.72 -8.99 2.91
CA PRO A 81 -4.78 -8.10 1.76
C PRO A 81 -4.29 -6.69 2.11
N ILE A 82 -3.42 -6.15 1.27
CA ILE A 82 -2.87 -4.80 1.42
C ILE A 82 -3.57 -3.86 0.43
N TYR A 83 -4.26 -2.85 0.95
CA TYR A 83 -4.93 -1.82 0.16
C TYR A 83 -4.15 -0.51 0.23
N LEU A 84 -3.99 0.16 -0.92
CA LEU A 84 -3.34 1.46 -0.97
C LEU A 84 -4.37 2.57 -1.21
N ALA A 85 -4.36 3.58 -0.35
CA ALA A 85 -5.19 4.77 -0.52
C ALA A 85 -4.53 5.73 -1.52
N ALA A 86 -5.25 6.07 -2.60
CA ALA A 86 -4.71 6.86 -3.69
C ALA A 86 -5.74 7.83 -4.29
N THR A 87 -5.23 8.99 -4.72
CA THR A 87 -6.02 10.06 -5.38
C THR A 87 -5.39 10.50 -6.69
N GLY A 88 -4.07 10.72 -6.71
CA GLY A 88 -3.38 11.23 -7.90
C GLY A 88 -3.02 10.13 -8.92
N PRO A 89 -2.91 10.46 -10.22
CA PRO A 89 -2.63 9.49 -11.30
C PRO A 89 -1.47 8.54 -11.00
N ARG A 90 -0.33 9.08 -10.59
CA ARG A 90 0.88 8.29 -10.30
C ARG A 90 0.77 7.42 -9.06
N MET A 91 -0.11 7.79 -8.12
CA MET A 91 -0.39 7.00 -6.92
C MET A 91 -1.38 5.87 -7.23
N LEU A 92 -2.36 6.13 -8.11
CA LEU A 92 -3.30 5.14 -8.59
C LEU A 92 -2.60 4.06 -9.43
N GLU A 93 -1.67 4.47 -10.31
CA GLU A 93 -0.80 3.54 -11.04
C GLU A 93 0.06 2.73 -10.07
N LEU A 94 0.70 3.37 -9.07
CA LEU A 94 1.47 2.64 -8.07
C LEU A 94 0.60 1.63 -7.31
N ALA A 95 -0.63 2.00 -6.92
CA ALA A 95 -1.55 1.10 -6.23
C ALA A 95 -1.85 -0.15 -7.07
N GLY A 96 -2.16 0.04 -8.36
CA GLY A 96 -2.38 -1.09 -9.29
C GLY A 96 -1.17 -1.99 -9.47
N GLU A 97 0.04 -1.43 -9.39
CA GLU A 97 1.28 -2.21 -9.53
C GLU A 97 1.58 -3.12 -8.33
N ILE A 98 1.29 -2.67 -7.09
CA ILE A 98 1.85 -3.31 -5.88
C ILE A 98 0.83 -3.81 -4.85
N ALA A 99 -0.40 -3.29 -4.85
CA ALA A 99 -1.38 -3.58 -3.82
C ALA A 99 -2.35 -4.70 -4.24
N ASP A 100 -3.04 -5.32 -3.29
CA ASP A 100 -4.18 -6.21 -3.55
C ASP A 100 -5.47 -5.44 -3.87
N GLY A 101 -5.46 -4.12 -3.65
CA GLY A 101 -6.59 -3.26 -3.98
C GLY A 101 -6.30 -1.79 -3.72
N VAL A 102 -7.23 -0.93 -4.13
CA VAL A 102 -7.09 0.52 -4.03
C VAL A 102 -8.29 1.14 -3.32
N ILE A 103 -8.02 2.05 -2.39
CA ILE A 103 -9.03 2.92 -1.78
C ILE A 103 -8.97 4.25 -2.51
N ILE A 104 -9.93 4.48 -3.42
CA ILE A 104 -9.94 5.64 -4.31
C ILE A 104 -10.62 6.82 -3.62
N GLN A 105 -9.93 7.96 -3.58
CA GLN A 105 -10.48 9.21 -3.06
C GLN A 105 -10.47 10.29 -4.15
N VAL A 106 -11.39 10.21 -5.12
CA VAL A 106 -11.57 11.16 -6.24
C VAL A 106 -12.98 11.77 -6.32
N GLY A 107 -13.80 11.54 -5.29
CA GLY A 107 -15.23 11.90 -5.28
C GLY A 107 -16.11 10.85 -5.96
N ILE A 108 -17.39 11.18 -6.17
CA ILE A 108 -18.42 10.26 -6.68
C ILE A 108 -18.88 10.57 -8.11
N TYR A 109 -18.27 11.56 -8.78
CA TYR A 109 -18.61 11.90 -10.15
C TYR A 109 -18.10 10.80 -11.11
N PRO A 110 -18.96 10.14 -11.90
CA PRO A 110 -18.57 8.94 -12.65
C PRO A 110 -17.35 9.10 -13.55
N PRO A 111 -17.20 10.18 -14.34
CA PRO A 111 -16.00 10.38 -15.16
C PRO A 111 -14.70 10.50 -14.35
N CYS A 112 -14.74 11.02 -13.12
CA CYS A 112 -13.57 11.05 -12.25
C CYS A 112 -13.18 9.63 -11.80
N LEU A 113 -14.18 8.80 -11.49
CA LEU A 113 -13.96 7.41 -11.10
C LEU A 113 -13.42 6.58 -12.28
N GLU A 114 -14.01 6.72 -13.47
CA GLU A 114 -13.54 6.05 -14.69
C GLU A 114 -12.07 6.34 -14.97
N ARG A 115 -11.69 7.62 -14.95
CA ARG A 115 -10.29 8.03 -15.14
C ARG A 115 -9.37 7.51 -14.03
N ALA A 116 -9.85 7.45 -12.79
CA ALA A 116 -9.08 6.87 -11.70
C ALA A 116 -8.83 5.37 -11.91
N LEU A 117 -9.87 4.63 -12.34
CA LEU A 117 -9.76 3.21 -12.67
C LEU A 117 -8.82 2.97 -13.84
N GLU A 118 -8.80 3.81 -14.87
CA GLU A 118 -7.82 3.72 -15.98
C GLU A 118 -6.37 3.75 -15.48
N HIS A 119 -6.05 4.64 -14.54
CA HIS A 119 -4.71 4.69 -13.95
C HIS A 119 -4.39 3.44 -13.13
N VAL A 120 -5.36 2.90 -12.39
CA VAL A 120 -5.19 1.64 -11.64
C VAL A 120 -4.90 0.49 -12.60
N ARG A 121 -5.68 0.36 -13.69
CA ARG A 121 -5.48 -0.67 -14.71
C ARG A 121 -4.10 -0.56 -15.37
N THR A 122 -3.70 0.66 -15.72
CA THR A 122 -2.36 0.93 -16.26
C THR A 122 -1.26 0.43 -15.32
N GLY A 123 -1.46 0.60 -14.00
CA GLY A 123 -0.56 0.07 -13.00
C GLY A 123 -0.52 -1.45 -12.94
N ALA A 124 -1.69 -2.09 -12.89
CA ALA A 124 -1.80 -3.55 -12.87
C ALA A 124 -1.14 -4.19 -14.10
N GLU A 125 -1.38 -3.63 -15.28
CA GLU A 125 -0.79 -4.08 -16.55
C GLU A 125 0.73 -3.95 -16.55
N LYS A 126 1.30 -2.85 -16.02
CA LYS A 126 2.75 -2.67 -15.87
C LYS A 126 3.39 -3.76 -15.00
N ALA A 127 2.66 -4.25 -14.01
CA ALA A 127 3.11 -5.32 -13.13
C ALA A 127 2.77 -6.73 -13.66
N GLY A 128 2.13 -6.85 -14.84
CA GLY A 128 1.69 -8.11 -15.41
C GLY A 128 0.54 -8.78 -14.63
N ARG A 129 -0.24 -7.99 -13.89
CA ARG A 129 -1.39 -8.45 -13.09
C ARG A 129 -2.68 -8.30 -13.88
N ASP A 130 -3.66 -9.15 -13.60
CA ASP A 130 -5.01 -8.98 -14.14
C ASP A 130 -5.70 -7.79 -13.43
N PRO A 131 -6.10 -6.72 -14.15
CA PRO A 131 -6.83 -5.61 -13.55
C PRO A 131 -8.26 -5.95 -13.07
N ALA A 132 -8.76 -7.15 -13.36
CA ALA A 132 -10.05 -7.65 -12.89
C ALA A 132 -9.98 -8.49 -11.60
N GLU A 133 -8.77 -8.87 -11.14
CA GLU A 133 -8.54 -9.41 -9.78
C GLU A 133 -8.51 -8.30 -8.72
#